data_AF-A0A7J7CFT4-F1
#
_entry.id   AF-A0A7J7CFT4-F1
#
_cell.length_a   1.000
_cell.length_b   1.000
_cell.length_c   1.000
_cell.angle_alpha   90.00
_cell.angle_beta   90.00
_cell.angle_gamma   90.00
#
_symmetry.space_group_name_H-M   'P 1'
#
loop_
_entity.id
_entity.type
_entity.pdbx_description
1 polymer ?
#
loop_
_entity_poly.entity_id
_entity_poly.type
_entity_poly.pdbx_seq_one_letter_code
_entity_poly.pdbx_strand_id
1 'polypeptide(L)'
;MAWTWLIFFFSSLVVSATASHCSIQGLPLVRNISEIPQDNYGRQGLSHITVAGSVLHGMKEVEVWLQTFSPGSHTPIHRHSCEEVFVVLKGSGNLYLASSSHLKYPGTPQEYSIFANSTFHIPVNDAHQVWNTNEHEDLQMLVIISRPPVKVTPTSTSTHTITAANGVRLGIIRKPTSPNLPVFREAPAYRNADSCNVTHKIHITMTLDANYIRGTMPVVLSILQHSTCPENMEFHFLWSRYELDVFSSIKSTFPYLSFNVYLFDSNRVRGKISKSIRQALDQPLNYARIYLADIIPADVKRVIYLDSDLVLVDDIEKLWEVDLEDKVLAAPEYCNANFTKYFTGMFWADKKLAKTFNGRKPCYFNTGVMVVDVEKWREGGYRDKGVNHRWNQHGLGGDNIEGKCRSLHPEPISLIHWSGKGKPWLRLDSRKPCTVDHLWAPYDLYLSSIHSLEE
;
A
#
# COMPACT_ATOMS: atom_id res chain seq x y z
N MET A 1 26.23 -46.65 -43.38
CA MET A 1 24.97 -45.95 -43.07
C MET A 1 25.26 -45.00 -41.93
N ALA A 2 25.25 -43.70 -42.24
CA ALA A 2 25.75 -42.62 -41.40
C ALA A 2 24.68 -42.12 -40.43
N TRP A 3 25.09 -41.76 -39.21
CA TRP A 3 24.28 -41.09 -38.20
C TRP A 3 24.30 -39.57 -38.47
N THR A 4 23.15 -38.99 -38.78
CA THR A 4 22.96 -37.53 -38.91
C THR A 4 22.61 -36.92 -37.56
N TRP A 5 23.49 -36.05 -37.07
CA TRP A 5 23.23 -35.14 -35.94
C TRP A 5 22.51 -33.89 -36.45
N LEU A 6 21.33 -33.58 -35.92
CA LEU A 6 20.66 -32.30 -36.13
C LEU A 6 21.08 -31.33 -35.02
N ILE A 7 21.91 -30.35 -35.38
CA ILE A 7 22.28 -29.21 -34.54
C ILE A 7 21.21 -28.12 -34.75
N PHE A 8 20.42 -27.83 -33.71
CA PHE A 8 19.53 -26.66 -33.70
C PHE A 8 20.35 -25.42 -33.30
N PHE A 9 20.49 -24.47 -34.22
CA PHE A 9 20.96 -23.12 -33.94
C PHE A 9 19.85 -22.33 -33.22
N PHE A 10 20.04 -22.01 -31.95
CA PHE A 10 19.25 -21.01 -31.25
C PHE A 10 19.72 -19.61 -31.66
N SER A 11 18.92 -18.88 -32.44
CA SER A 11 19.14 -17.44 -32.62
C SER A 11 18.67 -16.71 -31.37
N SER A 12 19.61 -16.17 -30.59
CA SER A 12 19.29 -15.28 -29.47
C SER A 12 18.78 -13.93 -30.02
N LEU A 13 17.46 -13.75 -30.09
CA LEU A 13 16.86 -12.43 -30.18
C LEU A 13 17.01 -11.75 -28.82
N VAL A 14 18.03 -10.92 -28.70
CA VAL A 14 18.15 -9.95 -27.60
C VAL A 14 17.14 -8.84 -27.90
N VAL A 15 15.96 -8.90 -27.29
CA VAL A 15 15.06 -7.76 -27.23
C VAL A 15 15.58 -6.83 -26.15
N SER A 16 16.33 -5.82 -26.55
CA SER A 16 16.61 -4.67 -25.68
C SER A 16 15.28 -3.97 -25.40
N ALA A 17 14.75 -4.15 -24.18
CA ALA A 17 13.66 -3.32 -23.68
C ALA A 17 14.19 -1.89 -23.51
N THR A 18 14.02 -1.05 -24.53
CA THR A 18 14.18 0.39 -24.37
C THR A 18 13.12 0.86 -23.39
N ALA A 19 13.55 1.44 -22.27
CA ALA A 19 12.66 2.11 -21.34
C ALA A 19 11.72 3.04 -22.13
N SER A 20 10.41 2.90 -21.90
CA SER A 20 9.40 3.76 -22.52
C SER A 20 9.76 5.22 -22.23
N HIS A 21 10.11 5.97 -23.27
CA HIS A 21 10.17 7.43 -23.17
C HIS A 21 8.80 7.91 -22.73
N CYS A 22 8.71 8.60 -21.58
CA CYS A 22 7.53 9.38 -21.25
C CYS A 22 7.29 10.36 -22.39
N SER A 23 6.11 10.31 -22.99
CA SER A 23 5.78 11.18 -24.12
C SER A 23 5.70 12.62 -23.62
N ILE A 24 6.58 13.48 -24.11
CA ILE A 24 6.54 14.94 -23.94
C ILE A 24 5.52 15.55 -24.93
N GLN A 25 4.73 14.75 -25.65
CA GLN A 25 3.76 15.25 -26.63
C GLN A 25 2.66 16.05 -25.92
N GLY A 26 2.81 17.37 -25.94
CA GLY A 26 1.84 18.34 -25.42
C GLY A 26 2.46 19.48 -24.61
N LEU A 27 3.71 19.38 -24.15
CA LEU A 27 4.37 20.46 -23.42
C LEU A 27 5.17 21.36 -24.35
N PRO A 28 4.93 22.68 -24.39
CA PRO A 28 5.72 23.58 -25.21
C PRO A 28 7.17 23.66 -24.70
N LEU A 29 8.12 23.76 -25.63
CA LEU A 29 9.56 23.84 -25.32
C LEU A 29 9.90 25.06 -24.46
N VAL A 30 9.21 26.18 -24.70
CA VAL A 30 9.29 27.40 -23.91
C VAL A 30 7.94 27.61 -23.24
N ARG A 31 7.95 27.81 -21.92
CA ARG A 31 6.73 28.01 -21.13
C ARG A 31 6.84 29.29 -20.33
N ASN A 32 5.73 29.99 -20.22
CA ASN A 32 5.60 31.13 -19.34
C ASN A 32 5.36 30.62 -17.91
N ILE A 33 6.29 30.87 -16.98
CA ILE A 33 6.16 30.41 -15.59
C ILE A 33 4.91 30.99 -14.93
N SER A 34 4.50 32.21 -15.31
CA SER A 34 3.29 32.86 -14.79
C SER A 34 1.99 32.15 -15.17
N GLU A 35 2.02 31.24 -16.14
CA GLU A 35 0.86 30.46 -16.60
C GLU A 35 0.86 29.03 -16.02
N ILE A 36 1.90 28.64 -15.27
CA ILE A 36 1.98 27.30 -14.67
C ILE A 36 1.11 27.27 -13.41
N PRO A 37 0.27 26.23 -13.21
CA PRO A 37 -0.54 26.09 -12.01
C PRO A 37 0.32 26.13 -10.74
N GLN A 38 -0.16 26.89 -9.76
CA GLN A 38 0.43 26.99 -8.44
C GLN A 38 -0.27 26.02 -7.48
N ASP A 39 0.51 25.38 -6.62
CA ASP A 39 0.04 24.63 -5.45
C ASP A 39 0.49 25.35 -4.17
N ASN A 40 -0.19 25.10 -3.06
CA ASN A 40 0.23 25.55 -1.73
C ASN A 40 0.49 24.37 -0.78
N TYR A 41 0.19 23.13 -1.19
CA TYR A 41 0.33 21.93 -0.36
C TYR A 41 -0.34 22.06 1.02
N GLY A 42 -1.45 22.79 1.10
CA GLY A 42 -2.15 23.12 2.34
C GLY A 42 -1.59 24.33 3.09
N ARG A 43 -0.33 24.70 2.84
CA ARG A 43 0.42 25.72 3.58
C ARG A 43 -0.06 27.12 3.30
N GLN A 44 -0.63 27.75 4.32
CA GLN A 44 -0.97 29.17 4.23
C GLN A 44 0.29 30.02 4.07
N GLY A 45 0.32 30.87 3.04
CA GLY A 45 1.45 31.77 2.75
C GLY A 45 2.54 31.16 1.85
N LEU A 46 2.42 29.89 1.46
CA LEU A 46 3.29 29.27 0.46
C LEU A 46 2.62 29.22 -0.92
N SER A 47 3.40 29.59 -1.93
CA SER A 47 3.18 29.30 -3.34
C SER A 47 4.30 28.40 -3.84
N HIS A 48 3.95 27.29 -4.49
CA HIS A 48 4.90 26.37 -5.10
C HIS A 48 4.53 26.08 -6.56
N ILE A 49 5.52 26.20 -7.44
CA ILE A 49 5.40 25.85 -8.86
C ILE A 49 6.59 24.95 -9.23
N THR A 50 6.31 23.75 -9.75
CA THR A 50 7.35 22.89 -10.34
C THR A 50 7.70 23.36 -11.76
N VAL A 51 8.75 24.16 -11.88
CA VAL A 51 9.25 24.70 -13.15
C VAL A 51 9.82 23.58 -14.04
N ALA A 52 10.54 22.63 -13.45
CA ALA A 52 11.02 21.43 -14.14
C ALA A 52 11.11 20.27 -13.15
N GLY A 53 10.76 19.05 -13.57
CA GLY A 53 10.72 17.91 -12.66
C GLY A 53 10.31 16.61 -13.31
N SER A 54 10.44 15.52 -12.56
CA SER A 54 10.33 14.14 -13.07
C SER A 54 8.96 13.81 -13.66
N VAL A 55 7.89 14.25 -13.01
CA VAL A 55 6.50 13.89 -13.35
C VAL A 55 6.08 14.45 -14.72
N LEU A 56 6.27 15.74 -14.95
CA LEU A 56 5.84 16.41 -16.18
C LEU A 56 6.92 16.42 -17.26
N HIS A 57 8.21 16.40 -16.89
CA HIS A 57 9.32 16.64 -17.82
C HIS A 57 10.27 15.45 -17.95
N GLY A 58 10.06 14.36 -17.20
CA GLY A 58 10.93 13.18 -17.22
C GLY A 58 12.33 13.43 -16.65
N MET A 59 12.54 14.52 -15.89
CA MET A 59 13.82 14.81 -15.24
C MET A 59 14.20 13.70 -14.26
N LYS A 60 15.46 13.24 -14.32
CA LYS A 60 15.95 12.12 -13.48
C LYS A 60 16.85 12.57 -12.35
N GLU A 61 17.56 13.67 -12.55
CA GLU A 61 18.64 14.10 -11.66
C GLU A 61 18.34 15.41 -10.95
N VAL A 62 17.50 16.28 -11.56
CA VAL A 62 17.27 17.64 -11.08
C VAL A 62 15.78 17.98 -11.07
N GLU A 63 15.33 18.63 -10.02
CA GLU A 63 14.05 19.31 -9.92
C GLU A 63 14.27 20.81 -9.69
N VAL A 64 13.42 21.63 -10.30
CA VAL A 64 13.47 23.10 -10.20
C VAL A 64 12.11 23.61 -9.78
N TRP A 65 12.07 24.32 -8.67
CA TRP A 65 10.87 24.89 -8.09
C TRP A 65 10.96 26.40 -8.05
N LEU A 66 9.84 27.08 -8.27
CA LEU A 66 9.66 28.48 -7.91
C LEU A 66 8.80 28.50 -6.64
N GLN A 67 9.35 29.00 -5.55
CA GLN A 67 8.66 29.15 -4.28
C GLN A 67 8.49 30.62 -3.93
N THR A 68 7.30 30.99 -3.47
CA THR A 68 7.02 32.33 -2.94
C THR A 68 6.43 32.20 -1.53
N PHE A 69 7.03 32.92 -0.58
CA PHE A 69 6.65 32.96 0.83
C PHE A 69 6.11 34.34 1.17
N SER A 70 4.86 34.42 1.62
CA SER A 70 4.29 35.68 2.13
C SER A 70 5.01 36.16 3.39
N PRO A 71 4.91 37.45 3.77
CA PRO A 71 5.45 37.96 5.03
C PRO A 71 5.13 37.06 6.23
N GLY A 72 6.15 36.72 7.01
CA GLY A 72 6.03 35.88 8.20
C GLY A 72 5.92 34.37 7.94
N SER A 73 5.79 33.92 6.70
CA SER A 73 5.76 32.49 6.37
C SER A 73 7.17 31.89 6.26
N HIS A 74 7.26 30.57 6.46
CA HIS A 74 8.52 29.85 6.51
C HIS A 74 8.34 28.40 6.05
N THR A 75 9.44 27.76 5.64
CA THR A 75 9.48 26.29 5.52
C THR A 75 9.36 25.65 6.91
N PRO A 76 9.09 24.34 7.06
CA PRO A 76 9.31 23.68 8.32
C PRO A 76 10.83 23.59 8.55
N ILE A 77 11.21 23.26 9.76
CA ILE A 77 12.57 22.79 10.04
C ILE A 77 12.69 21.39 9.46
N HIS A 78 13.61 21.23 8.51
CA HIS A 78 13.70 19.98 7.78
C HIS A 78 15.10 19.65 7.28
N ARG A 79 15.31 18.40 6.85
CA ARG A 79 16.55 17.93 6.22
C ARG A 79 16.29 16.90 5.13
N HIS A 80 17.21 16.75 4.19
CA HIS A 80 17.14 15.70 3.17
C HIS A 80 18.51 15.25 2.68
N SER A 81 18.55 14.03 2.12
CA SER A 81 19.78 13.39 1.63
C SER A 81 20.14 13.77 0.18
N CYS A 82 19.79 14.99 -0.23
CA CYS A 82 19.95 15.50 -1.59
C CYS A 82 20.64 16.87 -1.57
N GLU A 83 21.41 17.18 -2.62
CA GLU A 83 21.98 18.51 -2.84
C GLU A 83 20.86 19.49 -3.17
N GLU A 84 20.88 20.66 -2.53
CA GLU A 84 19.88 21.71 -2.70
C GLU A 84 20.56 23.08 -2.76
N VAL A 85 20.14 23.89 -3.73
CA VAL A 85 20.63 25.25 -3.95
C VAL A 85 19.45 26.19 -4.11
N PHE A 86 19.54 27.34 -3.48
CA PHE A 86 18.56 28.42 -3.57
C PHE A 86 19.15 29.62 -4.31
N VAL A 87 18.31 30.26 -5.11
CA VAL A 87 18.58 31.56 -5.72
C VAL A 87 17.44 32.50 -5.36
N VAL A 88 17.73 33.54 -4.57
CA VAL A 88 16.72 34.49 -4.12
C VAL A 88 16.47 35.51 -5.22
N LEU A 89 15.25 35.54 -5.74
CA LEU A 89 14.85 36.40 -6.85
C LEU A 89 14.32 37.75 -6.35
N LYS A 90 13.57 37.76 -5.25
CA LYS A 90 12.90 38.94 -4.69
C LYS A 90 12.71 38.79 -3.18
N GLY A 91 12.65 39.92 -2.47
CA GLY A 91 12.44 39.96 -1.02
C GLY A 91 13.68 39.67 -0.20
N SER A 92 13.48 39.51 1.11
CA SER A 92 14.53 39.23 2.09
C SER A 92 14.00 38.35 3.21
N GLY A 93 14.89 37.64 3.89
CA GLY A 93 14.52 36.74 4.97
C GLY A 93 15.75 36.25 5.72
N ASN A 94 15.58 35.19 6.52
CA ASN A 94 16.67 34.51 7.19
C ASN A 94 16.66 33.00 6.87
N LEU A 95 17.85 32.44 6.71
CA LEU A 95 18.12 31.00 6.70
C LEU A 95 18.63 30.60 8.09
N TYR A 96 17.98 29.63 8.70
CA TYR A 96 18.45 28.95 9.90
C TYR A 96 19.07 27.62 9.49
N LEU A 97 20.35 27.41 9.74
CA LEU A 97 21.08 26.19 9.35
C LEU A 97 21.79 25.58 10.56
N ALA A 98 21.60 24.27 10.78
CA ALA A 98 22.22 23.54 11.87
C ALA A 98 23.10 22.39 11.38
N SER A 99 24.42 22.62 11.34
CA SER A 99 25.41 21.63 10.89
C SER A 99 25.83 20.60 11.94
N SER A 100 25.39 20.74 13.19
CA SER A 100 25.61 19.77 14.29
C SER A 100 24.41 18.86 14.53
N SER A 101 23.56 18.70 13.52
CA SER A 101 22.21 18.18 13.67
C SER A 101 22.19 16.63 13.77
N HIS A 102 21.53 16.09 14.80
CA HIS A 102 21.39 14.64 15.03
C HIS A 102 20.03 14.12 14.53
N LEU A 103 19.90 12.80 14.28
CA LEU A 103 18.68 12.16 13.77
C LEU A 103 17.40 12.42 14.59
N LYS A 104 17.52 12.86 15.85
CA LYS A 104 16.39 13.16 16.75
C LYS A 104 16.27 14.63 17.14
N TYR A 105 17.33 15.42 16.95
CA TYR A 105 17.38 16.81 17.44
C TYR A 105 18.07 17.68 16.38
N PRO A 106 17.46 18.81 15.99
CA PRO A 106 17.97 19.64 14.90
C PRO A 106 19.30 20.33 15.24
N GLY A 107 19.75 20.31 16.50
CA GLY A 107 20.94 21.06 16.94
C GLY A 107 20.61 22.53 17.18
N THR A 108 21.62 23.37 17.36
CA THR A 108 21.45 24.82 17.50
C THR A 108 21.67 25.47 16.14
N PRO A 109 20.67 26.15 15.55
CA PRO A 109 20.81 26.76 14.23
C PRO A 109 21.68 28.02 14.30
N GLN A 110 22.46 28.23 13.25
CA GLN A 110 23.07 29.52 12.92
C GLN A 110 22.14 30.26 11.96
N GLU A 111 22.04 31.58 12.15
CA GLU A 111 21.17 32.45 11.37
C GLU A 111 21.98 33.21 10.31
N TYR A 112 21.49 33.20 9.08
CA TYR A 112 22.08 33.90 7.94
C TYR A 112 21.02 34.73 7.24
N SER A 113 21.25 36.03 7.08
CA SER A 113 20.35 36.88 6.30
C SER A 113 20.46 36.55 4.81
N ILE A 114 19.30 36.40 4.17
CA ILE A 114 19.14 36.19 2.74
C ILE A 114 18.43 37.39 2.13
N PHE A 115 18.82 37.76 0.92
CA PHE A 115 18.34 38.97 0.23
C PHE A 115 18.26 38.74 -1.27
N ALA A 116 17.49 39.56 -1.98
CA ALA A 116 17.39 39.47 -3.44
C ALA A 116 18.77 39.45 -4.10
N ASN A 117 18.94 38.58 -5.10
CA ASN A 117 20.20 38.32 -5.80
C ASN A 117 21.29 37.63 -4.95
N SER A 118 20.91 36.95 -3.86
CA SER A 118 21.79 36.04 -3.12
C SER A 118 21.55 34.57 -3.50
N THR A 119 22.55 33.73 -3.24
CA THR A 119 22.48 32.28 -3.40
C THR A 119 23.09 31.58 -2.20
N PHE A 120 22.54 30.42 -1.84
CA PHE A 120 23.05 29.56 -0.78
C PHE A 120 22.76 28.10 -1.12
N HIS A 121 23.54 27.19 -0.54
CA HIS A 121 23.30 25.76 -0.66
C HIS A 121 23.13 25.16 0.74
N ILE A 122 22.32 24.11 0.82
CA ILE A 122 22.14 23.36 2.05
C ILE A 122 23.03 22.12 2.01
N PRO A 123 23.96 21.96 2.95
CA PRO A 123 24.72 20.72 3.06
C PRO A 123 23.80 19.52 3.27
N VAL A 124 24.14 18.41 2.61
CA VAL A 124 23.30 17.20 2.64
C VAL A 124 23.04 16.73 4.07
N ASN A 125 21.77 16.51 4.42
CA ASN A 125 21.26 16.11 5.73
C ASN A 125 21.35 17.15 6.86
N ASP A 126 21.80 18.38 6.60
CA ASP A 126 21.72 19.45 7.59
C ASP A 126 20.27 19.89 7.77
N ALA A 127 19.87 20.08 9.03
CA ALA A 127 18.57 20.63 9.35
C ALA A 127 18.58 22.13 9.05
N HIS A 128 17.59 22.59 8.31
CA HIS A 128 17.48 23.99 7.93
C HIS A 128 16.03 24.46 7.88
N GLN A 129 15.86 25.78 7.90
CA GLN A 129 14.59 26.47 7.74
C GLN A 129 14.81 27.80 7.04
N VAL A 130 14.00 28.09 6.02
CA VAL A 130 13.97 29.39 5.35
C VAL A 130 12.74 30.15 5.84
N TRP A 131 12.93 31.40 6.26
CA TRP A 131 11.87 32.25 6.80
C TRP A 131 11.86 33.60 6.09
N ASN A 132 10.71 33.98 5.51
CA ASN A 132 10.45 35.37 5.14
C ASN A 132 10.22 36.25 6.38
N THR A 133 11.28 36.92 6.84
CA THR A 133 11.23 37.87 7.97
C THR A 133 10.90 39.30 7.54
N ASN A 134 10.69 39.56 6.24
CA ASN A 134 10.23 40.86 5.74
C ASN A 134 8.73 41.02 6.01
N GLU A 135 8.32 42.14 6.60
CA GLU A 135 6.92 42.39 7.00
C GLU A 135 6.03 42.89 5.84
N HIS A 136 6.61 43.26 4.70
CA HIS A 136 5.92 44.01 3.65
C HIS A 136 6.07 43.43 2.25
N GLU A 137 7.01 42.50 2.04
CA GLU A 137 7.31 41.94 0.72
C GLU A 137 7.39 40.41 0.77
N ASP A 138 6.88 39.77 -0.29
CA ASP A 138 7.05 38.34 -0.51
C ASP A 138 8.51 37.98 -0.80
N LEU A 139 8.97 36.88 -0.23
CA LEU A 139 10.26 36.26 -0.52
C LEU A 139 10.06 35.23 -1.64
N GLN A 140 10.66 35.48 -2.80
CA GLN A 140 10.58 34.58 -3.95
C GLN A 140 11.96 33.98 -4.26
N MET A 141 11.99 32.67 -4.47
CA MET A 141 13.23 31.93 -4.69
C MET A 141 13.05 30.77 -5.65
N LEU A 142 14.10 30.54 -6.45
CA LEU A 142 14.25 29.33 -7.24
C LEU A 142 14.99 28.29 -6.39
N VAL A 143 14.42 27.10 -6.27
CA VAL A 143 14.99 25.98 -5.52
C VAL A 143 15.38 24.90 -6.51
N ILE A 144 16.65 24.53 -6.54
CA ILE A 144 17.20 23.49 -7.41
C ILE A 144 17.63 22.34 -6.53
N ILE A 145 17.08 21.15 -6.75
CA ILE A 145 17.37 19.98 -5.92
C ILE A 145 17.71 18.77 -6.77
N SER A 146 18.70 18.01 -6.32
CA SER A 146 19.08 16.74 -6.93
C SER A 146 18.19 15.56 -6.50
N ARG A 147 18.14 14.49 -7.30
CA ARG A 147 17.43 13.21 -7.01
C ARG A 147 15.90 13.35 -6.83
N PRO A 148 15.18 13.79 -7.87
CA PRO A 148 13.72 13.85 -7.84
C PRO A 148 13.05 12.47 -7.68
N PRO A 149 11.92 12.36 -6.93
CA PRO A 149 11.37 13.38 -6.04
C PRO A 149 12.05 13.36 -4.66
N VAL A 150 12.32 14.56 -4.13
CA VAL A 150 13.15 14.77 -2.93
C VAL A 150 12.37 14.48 -1.64
N LYS A 151 13.05 13.87 -0.67
CA LYS A 151 12.51 13.43 0.62
C LYS A 151 12.97 14.35 1.74
N VAL A 152 12.06 15.09 2.34
CA VAL A 152 12.31 16.06 3.41
C VAL A 152 11.87 15.48 4.77
N THR A 153 12.64 15.71 5.85
CA THR A 153 12.42 15.09 7.18
C THR A 153 12.38 16.13 8.31
N PRO A 154 11.30 16.25 9.09
CA PRO A 154 11.20 17.18 10.22
C PRO A 154 11.61 16.54 11.55
N THR A 155 12.11 17.33 12.52
CA THR A 155 12.47 16.87 13.87
C THR A 155 11.47 17.35 14.93
N SER A 156 10.78 16.43 15.62
CA SER A 156 9.79 16.72 16.67
C SER A 156 10.33 16.57 18.11
N THR A 157 10.00 17.49 19.01
CA THR A 157 10.22 17.41 20.47
C THR A 157 8.89 17.20 21.22
N SER A 158 8.74 16.10 21.98
CA SER A 158 7.82 16.07 23.13
C SER A 158 8.09 14.87 24.06
N THR A 159 8.28 15.15 25.34
CA THR A 159 8.44 14.21 26.46
C THR A 159 7.11 14.00 27.19
N HIS A 160 6.64 12.76 27.33
CA HIS A 160 5.64 12.40 28.34
C HIS A 160 5.97 11.05 29.01
N THR A 161 6.05 11.11 30.34
CA THR A 161 6.27 10.03 31.31
C THR A 161 5.00 9.20 31.49
N ILE A 162 5.12 7.86 31.49
CA ILE A 162 4.00 6.93 31.77
C ILE A 162 4.28 6.17 33.07
N THR A 163 3.42 6.37 34.07
CA THR A 163 3.29 5.54 35.27
C THR A 163 2.44 4.31 34.97
N ALA A 164 2.91 3.14 35.43
CA ALA A 164 2.25 1.85 35.23
C ALA A 164 1.13 1.61 36.26
N ALA A 165 -0.02 1.12 35.79
CA ALA A 165 -1.02 0.48 36.64
C ALA A 165 -1.55 -0.78 35.93
N ASN A 166 -1.46 -1.91 36.63
CA ASN A 166 -1.87 -3.24 36.19
C ASN A 166 -3.40 -3.34 36.06
N GLY A 167 -3.87 -3.76 34.89
CA GLY A 167 -5.26 -4.13 34.64
C GLY A 167 -5.38 -4.95 33.36
N VAL A 168 -5.70 -6.24 33.50
CA VAL A 168 -5.90 -7.19 32.41
C VAL A 168 -7.12 -6.76 31.57
N ARG A 169 -6.91 -6.44 30.29
CA ARG A 169 -7.98 -6.20 29.30
C ARG A 169 -7.65 -6.94 28.00
N LEU A 170 -8.66 -7.62 27.44
CA LEU A 170 -8.62 -8.29 26.14
C LEU A 170 -8.01 -7.37 25.08
N GLY A 171 -6.85 -7.76 24.54
CA GLY A 171 -6.14 -7.01 23.51
C GLY A 171 -6.83 -7.11 22.16
N ILE A 172 -7.79 -6.23 21.91
CA ILE A 172 -8.05 -5.71 20.57
C ILE A 172 -6.70 -5.18 20.07
N ILE A 173 -6.28 -5.54 18.85
CA ILE A 173 -5.11 -4.92 18.22
C ILE A 173 -5.33 -3.41 18.30
N ARG A 174 -4.46 -2.73 19.08
CA ARG A 174 -4.53 -1.29 19.26
C ARG A 174 -4.47 -0.66 17.87
N LYS A 175 -5.40 0.28 17.61
CA LYS A 175 -5.34 1.27 16.53
C LYS A 175 -3.88 1.72 16.38
N PRO A 176 -3.33 1.91 15.17
CA PRO A 176 -2.00 2.46 15.00
C PRO A 176 -1.82 3.65 15.95
N THR A 177 -0.69 3.71 16.64
CA THR A 177 -0.38 4.73 17.65
C THR A 177 -0.28 6.14 17.07
N SER A 178 -0.43 6.29 15.74
CA SER A 178 -0.63 7.56 15.04
C SER A 178 -2.13 7.88 14.98
N PRO A 179 -2.57 9.08 15.39
CA PRO A 179 -3.98 9.47 15.35
C PRO A 179 -4.56 9.55 13.92
N ASN A 180 -3.72 9.57 12.88
CA ASN A 180 -4.12 9.78 11.49
C ASN A 180 -4.00 8.50 10.65
N LEU A 181 -5.00 8.27 9.79
CA LEU A 181 -4.95 7.23 8.77
C LEU A 181 -3.84 7.51 7.74
N PRO A 182 -3.27 6.45 7.13
CA PRO A 182 -2.39 6.59 5.99
C PRO A 182 -3.00 7.47 4.89
N VAL A 183 -2.21 8.42 4.36
CA VAL A 183 -2.59 9.21 3.18
C VAL A 183 -2.06 8.49 1.94
N PHE A 184 -2.75 8.58 0.81
CA PHE A 184 -2.36 7.91 -0.43
C PHE A 184 -2.39 8.89 -1.61
N ARG A 185 -1.53 8.66 -2.59
CA ARG A 185 -1.57 9.35 -3.89
C ARG A 185 -2.79 8.89 -4.66
N GLU A 186 -3.40 9.79 -5.42
CA GLU A 186 -4.42 9.41 -6.41
C GLU A 186 -3.81 8.43 -7.42
N ALA A 187 -4.54 7.36 -7.69
CA ALA A 187 -4.15 6.30 -8.60
C ALA A 187 -4.49 6.68 -10.06
N PRO A 188 -3.63 6.33 -11.04
CA PRO A 188 -3.93 6.52 -12.46
C PRO A 188 -5.25 5.84 -12.87
N ALA A 189 -6.07 6.52 -13.67
CA ALA A 189 -7.28 5.91 -14.22
C ALA A 189 -6.94 4.91 -15.34
N TYR A 190 -7.56 3.73 -15.28
CA TYR A 190 -7.47 2.70 -16.32
C TYR A 190 -8.83 2.53 -17.00
N ARG A 191 -8.83 2.28 -18.30
CA ARG A 191 -10.03 2.19 -19.14
C ARG A 191 -10.15 0.82 -19.80
N ASN A 192 -11.38 0.42 -20.07
CA ASN A 192 -11.67 -0.79 -20.84
C ASN A 192 -11.02 -0.73 -22.24
N ALA A 193 -10.51 -1.87 -22.69
CA ALA A 193 -10.22 -2.07 -24.10
C ALA A 193 -11.50 -2.10 -24.95
N ASP A 194 -11.38 -1.84 -26.26
CA ASP A 194 -12.52 -1.79 -27.20
C ASP A 194 -13.33 -3.10 -27.26
N SER A 195 -12.70 -4.24 -26.91
CA SER A 195 -13.32 -5.56 -26.90
C SER A 195 -14.16 -5.84 -25.64
N CYS A 196 -14.16 -4.96 -24.65
CA CYS A 196 -14.83 -5.21 -23.38
C CYS A 196 -16.35 -5.12 -23.49
N ASN A 197 -17.04 -6.16 -23.02
CA ASN A 197 -18.49 -6.10 -22.84
C ASN A 197 -18.83 -5.34 -21.55
N VAL A 198 -19.46 -4.16 -21.68
CA VAL A 198 -19.81 -3.29 -20.53
C VAL A 198 -20.86 -3.89 -19.59
N THR A 199 -21.63 -4.89 -20.03
CA THR A 199 -22.61 -5.59 -19.19
C THR A 199 -21.98 -6.68 -18.34
N HIS A 200 -20.78 -7.15 -18.70
CA HIS A 200 -20.04 -8.13 -17.92
C HIS A 200 -19.47 -7.46 -16.67
N LYS A 201 -19.63 -8.10 -15.51
CA LYS A 201 -19.15 -7.60 -14.22
C LYS A 201 -18.37 -8.68 -13.49
N ILE A 202 -17.22 -8.29 -12.95
CA ILE A 202 -16.40 -9.13 -12.08
C ILE A 202 -16.51 -8.57 -10.67
N HIS A 203 -17.09 -9.38 -9.78
CA HIS A 203 -17.33 -9.01 -8.40
C HIS A 203 -16.16 -9.41 -7.51
N ILE A 204 -15.51 -8.43 -6.89
CA ILE A 204 -14.32 -8.62 -6.06
C ILE A 204 -14.68 -8.28 -4.63
N THR A 205 -14.42 -9.19 -3.71
CA THR A 205 -14.72 -9.05 -2.28
C THR A 205 -13.44 -8.97 -1.47
N MET A 206 -13.35 -8.00 -0.57
CA MET A 206 -12.17 -7.79 0.27
C MET A 206 -12.57 -7.31 1.66
N THR A 207 -11.81 -7.65 2.68
CA THR A 207 -11.95 -7.00 3.99
C THR A 207 -11.29 -5.63 3.99
N LEU A 208 -11.90 -4.67 4.69
CA LEU A 208 -11.43 -3.30 4.78
C LEU A 208 -11.35 -2.85 6.24
N ASP A 209 -10.14 -2.51 6.70
CA ASP A 209 -9.89 -1.88 7.99
C ASP A 209 -8.65 -0.99 7.97
N ALA A 210 -8.58 -0.06 8.92
CA ALA A 210 -7.51 0.94 9.03
C ALA A 210 -6.09 0.34 9.13
N ASN A 211 -5.92 -0.86 9.68
CA ASN A 211 -4.59 -1.46 9.86
C ASN A 211 -4.03 -2.06 8.55
N TYR A 212 -4.92 -2.42 7.62
CA TYR A 212 -4.58 -3.07 6.36
C TYR A 212 -4.92 -2.24 5.13
N ILE A 213 -5.41 -1.01 5.31
CA ILE A 213 -5.74 -0.10 4.20
C ILE A 213 -4.53 0.13 3.26
N ARG A 214 -3.30 0.24 3.80
CA ARG A 214 -2.08 0.36 2.99
C ARG A 214 -1.79 -0.87 2.14
N GLY A 215 -2.22 -2.05 2.58
CA GLY A 215 -2.15 -3.26 1.76
C GLY A 215 -3.31 -3.36 0.75
N THR A 216 -4.47 -2.76 1.06
CA THR A 216 -5.66 -2.78 0.21
C THR A 216 -5.47 -1.94 -1.05
N MET A 217 -4.90 -0.73 -0.94
CA MET A 217 -4.73 0.15 -2.12
C MET A 217 -3.90 -0.50 -3.24
N PRO A 218 -2.76 -1.15 -2.97
CA PRO A 218 -1.98 -1.87 -3.98
C PRO A 218 -2.73 -3.02 -4.65
N VAL A 219 -3.59 -3.73 -3.93
CA VAL A 219 -4.42 -4.78 -4.51
C VAL A 219 -5.36 -4.16 -5.55
N VAL A 220 -6.12 -3.14 -5.16
CA VAL A 220 -7.05 -2.42 -6.05
C VAL A 220 -6.30 -1.87 -7.28
N LEU A 221 -5.18 -1.18 -7.07
CA LEU A 221 -4.36 -0.63 -8.15
C LEU A 221 -3.86 -1.73 -9.10
N SER A 222 -3.32 -2.83 -8.56
CA SER A 222 -2.80 -3.92 -9.40
C SER A 222 -3.90 -4.58 -10.23
N ILE A 223 -5.11 -4.75 -9.69
CA ILE A 223 -6.26 -5.26 -10.43
C ILE A 223 -6.58 -4.33 -11.60
N LEU A 224 -6.74 -3.03 -11.32
CA LEU A 224 -7.07 -2.04 -12.35
C LEU A 224 -5.98 -1.95 -13.43
N GLN A 225 -4.71 -2.05 -13.04
CA GLN A 225 -3.57 -1.94 -13.93
C GLN A 225 -3.42 -3.14 -14.87
N HIS A 226 -3.71 -4.35 -14.39
CA HIS A 226 -3.47 -5.59 -15.15
C HIS A 226 -4.71 -6.21 -15.80
N SER A 227 -5.89 -5.68 -15.52
CA SER A 227 -7.13 -6.15 -16.15
C SER A 227 -7.30 -5.54 -17.54
N THR A 228 -7.74 -6.35 -18.51
CA THR A 228 -8.12 -5.86 -19.85
C THR A 228 -9.35 -4.94 -19.78
N CYS A 229 -10.27 -5.22 -18.84
CA CYS A 229 -11.53 -4.50 -18.65
C CYS A 229 -11.69 -3.96 -17.22
N PRO A 230 -10.87 -2.99 -16.78
CA PRO A 230 -10.86 -2.50 -15.40
C PRO A 230 -12.16 -1.80 -14.98
N GLU A 231 -12.94 -1.24 -15.91
CA GLU A 231 -14.23 -0.59 -15.62
C GLU A 231 -15.37 -1.60 -15.43
N ASN A 232 -15.12 -2.89 -15.70
CA ASN A 232 -16.04 -3.98 -15.41
C ASN A 232 -15.93 -4.51 -13.96
N MET A 233 -14.95 -4.02 -13.20
CA MET A 233 -14.70 -4.45 -11.82
C MET A 233 -15.70 -3.79 -10.87
N GLU A 234 -16.32 -4.61 -10.01
CA GLU A 234 -17.17 -4.13 -8.92
C GLU A 234 -16.61 -4.61 -7.58
N PHE A 235 -16.16 -3.66 -6.76
CA PHE A 235 -15.57 -3.97 -5.46
C PHE A 235 -16.62 -4.00 -4.36
N HIS A 236 -16.51 -4.99 -3.48
CA HIS A 236 -17.38 -5.21 -2.34
C HIS A 236 -16.52 -5.30 -1.08
N PHE A 237 -16.40 -4.20 -0.37
CA PHE A 237 -15.61 -4.12 0.85
C PHE A 237 -16.42 -4.57 2.06
N LEU A 238 -15.84 -5.42 2.90
CA LEU A 238 -16.41 -5.90 4.15
C LEU A 238 -15.70 -5.23 5.32
N TRP A 239 -16.42 -4.54 6.19
CA TRP A 239 -15.83 -3.91 7.40
C TRP A 239 -16.61 -4.30 8.66
N SER A 240 -15.96 -4.22 9.82
CA SER A 240 -16.62 -4.54 11.10
C SER A 240 -17.33 -3.34 11.74
N ARG A 241 -17.01 -2.14 11.27
CA ARG A 241 -17.54 -0.86 11.74
C ARG A 241 -17.37 0.18 10.65
N TYR A 242 -18.23 1.18 10.65
CA TYR A 242 -18.14 2.31 9.74
C TYR A 242 -16.95 3.20 10.11
N GLU A 243 -16.05 3.45 9.16
CA GLU A 243 -14.90 4.34 9.32
C GLU A 243 -14.87 5.33 8.14
N LEU A 244 -15.42 6.53 8.37
CA LEU A 244 -15.56 7.60 7.35
C LEU A 244 -14.25 7.91 6.64
N ASP A 245 -13.17 7.99 7.40
CA ASP A 245 -11.84 8.34 6.89
C ASP A 245 -11.29 7.24 5.97
N VAL A 246 -11.57 5.97 6.28
CA VAL A 246 -11.18 4.82 5.43
C VAL A 246 -11.95 4.84 4.12
N PHE A 247 -13.27 5.11 4.19
CA PHE A 247 -14.11 5.26 3.00
C PHE A 247 -13.63 6.43 2.11
N SER A 248 -13.39 7.58 2.73
CA SER A 248 -12.93 8.79 2.04
C SER A 248 -11.56 8.59 1.41
N SER A 249 -10.67 7.88 2.10
CA SER A 249 -9.34 7.52 1.59
C SER A 249 -9.43 6.67 0.32
N ILE A 250 -10.32 5.68 0.24
CA ILE A 250 -10.53 4.91 -1.00
C ILE A 250 -11.07 5.83 -2.11
N LYS A 251 -12.07 6.66 -1.81
CA LYS A 251 -12.66 7.57 -2.82
C LYS A 251 -11.66 8.61 -3.34
N SER A 252 -10.80 9.16 -2.50
CA SER A 252 -9.76 10.11 -2.95
C SER A 252 -8.63 9.41 -3.70
N THR A 253 -8.29 8.17 -3.33
CA THR A 253 -7.24 7.39 -4.01
C THR A 253 -7.73 6.88 -5.37
N PHE A 254 -8.99 6.45 -5.48
CA PHE A 254 -9.58 5.91 -6.71
C PHE A 254 -10.94 6.57 -7.01
N PRO A 255 -10.97 7.80 -7.54
CA PRO A 255 -12.22 8.54 -7.78
C PRO A 255 -13.20 7.84 -8.74
N TYR A 256 -12.66 7.03 -9.65
CA TYR A 256 -13.39 6.28 -10.68
C TYR A 256 -13.81 4.87 -10.23
N LEU A 257 -13.49 4.45 -9.00
CA LEU A 257 -13.76 3.09 -8.54
C LEU A 257 -15.25 2.88 -8.24
N SER A 258 -15.84 1.87 -8.89
CA SER A 258 -17.14 1.33 -8.51
C SER A 258 -16.97 0.39 -7.32
N PHE A 259 -17.49 0.79 -6.16
CA PHE A 259 -17.45 -0.05 -4.98
C PHE A 259 -18.64 0.15 -4.04
N ASN A 260 -18.96 -0.92 -3.32
CA ASN A 260 -19.96 -0.99 -2.27
C ASN A 260 -19.30 -1.44 -0.97
N VAL A 261 -19.85 -1.02 0.18
CA VAL A 261 -19.32 -1.42 1.49
C VAL A 261 -20.41 -2.04 2.35
N TYR A 262 -20.08 -3.17 2.97
CA TYR A 262 -21.01 -3.98 3.73
C TYR A 262 -20.54 -4.19 5.17
N LEU A 263 -21.47 -4.04 6.12
CA LEU A 263 -21.20 -4.25 7.53
C LEU A 263 -21.20 -5.74 7.88
N PHE A 264 -20.08 -6.21 8.40
CA PHE A 264 -19.96 -7.51 9.04
C PHE A 264 -20.18 -7.40 10.55
N ASP A 265 -21.28 -8.00 11.04
CA ASP A 265 -21.55 -8.08 12.47
C ASP A 265 -20.57 -9.04 13.17
N SER A 266 -19.61 -8.46 13.89
CA SER A 266 -18.61 -9.20 14.68
C SER A 266 -19.23 -10.15 15.74
N ASN A 267 -20.47 -9.93 16.16
CA ASN A 267 -21.16 -10.82 17.09
C ASN A 267 -21.41 -12.22 16.51
N ARG A 268 -21.49 -12.35 15.18
CA ARG A 268 -21.70 -13.63 14.49
C ARG A 268 -20.62 -14.66 14.81
N VAL A 269 -19.42 -14.21 15.16
CA VAL A 269 -18.25 -15.04 15.47
C VAL A 269 -17.77 -14.92 16.92
N ARG A 270 -18.44 -14.12 17.75
CA ARG A 270 -18.10 -13.96 19.17
C ARG A 270 -18.18 -15.32 19.90
N GLY A 271 -17.12 -15.67 20.62
CA GLY A 271 -17.02 -16.94 21.34
C GLY A 271 -16.87 -18.20 20.44
N LYS A 272 -16.83 -18.03 19.11
CA LYS A 272 -16.59 -19.12 18.15
C LYS A 272 -15.14 -19.19 17.67
N ILE A 273 -14.36 -18.14 17.90
CA ILE A 273 -12.95 -18.06 17.50
C ILE A 273 -12.08 -18.71 18.57
N SER A 274 -11.39 -19.80 18.22
CA SER A 274 -10.36 -20.39 19.09
C SER A 274 -9.11 -19.52 19.09
N LYS A 275 -8.51 -19.34 20.27
CA LYS A 275 -7.28 -18.55 20.43
C LYS A 275 -6.15 -19.13 19.57
N SER A 276 -5.63 -18.32 18.66
CA SER A 276 -4.50 -18.68 17.81
C SER A 276 -3.15 -18.30 18.43
N ILE A 277 -2.04 -18.87 17.92
CA ILE A 277 -0.68 -18.40 18.24
C ILE A 277 -0.48 -16.93 17.81
N ARG A 278 -1.26 -16.47 16.83
CA ARG A 278 -1.19 -15.10 16.32
C ARG A 278 -2.46 -14.36 16.72
N GLN A 279 -2.37 -13.38 17.61
CA GLN A 279 -3.49 -12.52 18.03
C GLN A 279 -4.19 -11.81 16.84
N ALA A 280 -3.49 -11.56 15.74
CA ALA A 280 -4.06 -11.02 14.50
C ALA A 280 -5.08 -11.94 13.81
N LEU A 281 -5.05 -13.23 14.11
CA LEU A 281 -6.02 -14.20 13.59
C LEU A 281 -7.31 -14.23 14.40
N ASP A 282 -7.30 -13.70 15.62
CA ASP A 282 -8.48 -13.64 16.48
C ASP A 282 -9.41 -12.45 16.11
N GLN A 283 -9.08 -11.68 15.07
CA GLN A 283 -9.90 -10.56 14.59
C GLN A 283 -11.18 -11.07 13.89
N PRO A 284 -12.38 -10.64 14.32
CA PRO A 284 -13.64 -11.07 13.72
C PRO A 284 -13.71 -10.90 12.21
N LEU A 285 -13.11 -9.82 11.67
CA LEU A 285 -13.18 -9.48 10.26
C LEU A 285 -12.54 -10.54 9.35
N ASN A 286 -11.54 -11.30 9.85
CA ASN A 286 -10.95 -12.42 9.09
C ASN A 286 -11.99 -13.47 8.70
N TYR A 287 -13.03 -13.63 9.50
CA TYR A 287 -14.09 -14.62 9.31
C TYR A 287 -15.24 -14.11 8.43
N ALA A 288 -15.25 -12.82 8.03
CA ALA A 288 -16.30 -12.25 7.19
C ALA A 288 -16.45 -12.98 5.86
N ARG A 289 -15.35 -13.54 5.33
CA ARG A 289 -15.31 -14.35 4.10
C ARG A 289 -16.22 -15.59 4.14
N ILE A 290 -16.53 -16.11 5.32
CA ILE A 290 -17.44 -17.26 5.51
C ILE A 290 -18.90 -16.84 5.31
N TYR A 291 -19.19 -15.55 5.51
CA TYR A 291 -20.52 -14.97 5.45
C TYR A 291 -20.77 -14.23 4.13
N LEU A 292 -19.93 -14.40 3.11
CA LEU A 292 -20.10 -13.75 1.81
C LEU A 292 -21.51 -13.98 1.24
N ALA A 293 -22.02 -15.20 1.31
CA ALA A 293 -23.36 -15.55 0.88
C ALA A 293 -24.50 -14.80 1.60
N ASP A 294 -24.28 -14.42 2.86
CA ASP A 294 -25.25 -13.67 3.67
C ASP A 294 -25.13 -12.15 3.45
N ILE A 295 -23.94 -11.67 3.05
CA ILE A 295 -23.60 -10.24 3.03
C ILE A 295 -23.76 -9.63 1.64
N ILE A 296 -23.31 -10.37 0.62
CA ILE A 296 -23.30 -9.89 -0.76
C ILE A 296 -24.72 -9.91 -1.34
N PRO A 297 -25.12 -8.94 -2.19
CA PRO A 297 -26.44 -8.86 -2.80
C PRO A 297 -26.89 -10.15 -3.48
N ALA A 298 -28.20 -10.42 -3.44
CA ALA A 298 -28.77 -11.69 -3.89
C ALA A 298 -28.61 -11.94 -5.39
N ASP A 299 -28.54 -10.87 -6.19
CA ASP A 299 -28.30 -10.88 -7.64
C ASP A 299 -26.86 -11.20 -8.01
N VAL A 300 -25.90 -11.02 -7.09
CA VAL A 300 -24.51 -11.42 -7.30
C VAL A 300 -24.37 -12.93 -7.04
N LYS A 301 -23.99 -13.66 -8.08
CA LYS A 301 -23.91 -15.14 -8.07
C LYS A 301 -22.51 -15.68 -7.87
N ARG A 302 -21.48 -14.91 -8.21
CA ARG A 302 -20.07 -15.31 -8.13
C ARG A 302 -19.25 -14.16 -7.60
N VAL A 303 -18.22 -14.43 -6.80
CA VAL A 303 -17.26 -13.45 -6.33
C VAL A 303 -15.84 -14.01 -6.31
N ILE A 304 -14.84 -13.14 -6.47
CA ILE A 304 -13.45 -13.42 -6.12
C ILE A 304 -13.18 -12.77 -4.76
N TYR A 305 -12.77 -13.55 -3.77
CA TYR A 305 -12.32 -13.04 -2.48
C TYR A 305 -10.80 -12.87 -2.47
N LEU A 306 -10.32 -11.68 -2.08
CA LEU A 306 -8.90 -11.32 -2.02
C LEU A 306 -8.55 -10.73 -0.65
N ASP A 307 -7.46 -11.21 -0.05
CA ASP A 307 -6.85 -10.58 1.13
C ASP A 307 -6.10 -9.29 0.73
N SER A 308 -5.89 -8.40 1.70
CA SER A 308 -5.28 -7.08 1.52
C SER A 308 -3.74 -7.10 1.47
N ASP A 309 -3.11 -8.25 1.24
CA ASP A 309 -1.64 -8.39 1.19
C ASP A 309 -1.18 -9.21 -0.02
N LEU A 310 -1.69 -8.85 -1.18
CA LEU A 310 -1.36 -9.44 -2.47
C LEU A 310 -1.20 -8.38 -3.56
N VAL A 311 -0.70 -8.81 -4.72
CA VAL A 311 -0.63 -8.03 -5.96
C VAL A 311 -0.96 -8.97 -7.12
N LEU A 312 -1.85 -8.52 -8.01
CA LEU A 312 -2.07 -9.19 -9.30
C LEU A 312 -0.99 -8.75 -10.29
N VAL A 313 -0.56 -9.69 -11.12
CA VAL A 313 0.44 -9.45 -12.18
C VAL A 313 -0.04 -9.94 -13.54
N ASP A 314 -1.32 -10.28 -13.63
CA ASP A 314 -1.99 -10.83 -14.81
C ASP A 314 -3.49 -10.52 -14.72
N ASP A 315 -4.23 -10.75 -15.80
CA ASP A 315 -5.65 -10.40 -15.90
C ASP A 315 -6.50 -11.21 -14.91
N ILE A 316 -7.32 -10.51 -14.11
CA ILE A 316 -8.21 -11.12 -13.12
C ILE A 316 -9.34 -11.93 -13.75
N GLU A 317 -9.67 -11.69 -15.02
CA GLU A 317 -10.64 -12.50 -15.77
C GLU A 317 -10.26 -13.98 -15.75
N LYS A 318 -8.96 -14.30 -15.78
CA LYS A 318 -8.46 -15.68 -15.68
C LYS A 318 -8.85 -16.37 -14.38
N LEU A 319 -8.92 -15.64 -13.27
CA LEU A 319 -9.43 -16.16 -12.00
C LEU A 319 -10.96 -16.26 -12.02
N TRP A 320 -11.64 -15.30 -12.64
CA TRP A 320 -13.10 -15.28 -12.76
C TRP A 320 -13.64 -16.48 -13.55
N GLU A 321 -12.94 -16.85 -14.62
CA GLU A 321 -13.31 -17.93 -15.56
C GLU A 321 -12.96 -19.35 -15.06
N VAL A 322 -12.32 -19.48 -13.90
CA VAL A 322 -12.02 -20.80 -13.32
C VAL A 322 -13.31 -21.63 -13.23
N ASP A 323 -13.30 -22.80 -13.87
CA ASP A 323 -14.40 -23.75 -13.78
C ASP A 323 -14.41 -24.36 -12.37
N LEU A 324 -15.53 -24.16 -11.67
CA LEU A 324 -15.76 -24.70 -10.33
C LEU A 324 -16.38 -26.09 -10.38
N GLU A 325 -16.76 -26.60 -11.55
CA GLU A 325 -17.47 -27.85 -11.72
C GLU A 325 -18.73 -27.91 -10.79
N ASP A 326 -18.86 -28.96 -10.00
CA ASP A 326 -19.90 -29.14 -8.98
C ASP A 326 -19.54 -28.48 -7.63
N LYS A 327 -18.35 -27.85 -7.51
CA LYS A 327 -17.87 -27.24 -6.27
C LYS A 327 -18.40 -25.82 -6.11
N VAL A 328 -18.37 -25.38 -4.86
CA VAL A 328 -18.83 -24.04 -4.44
C VAL A 328 -17.67 -23.04 -4.40
N LEU A 329 -16.43 -23.54 -4.28
CA LEU A 329 -15.27 -22.71 -4.02
C LEU A 329 -14.01 -23.36 -4.61
N ALA A 330 -13.18 -22.55 -5.27
CA ALA A 330 -11.81 -22.88 -5.63
C ALA A 330 -10.83 -21.99 -4.84
N ALA A 331 -9.72 -22.58 -4.39
CA ALA A 331 -8.66 -21.89 -3.67
C ALA A 331 -7.31 -22.62 -3.83
N PRO A 332 -6.17 -21.92 -3.76
CA PRO A 332 -4.86 -22.56 -3.86
C PRO A 332 -4.60 -23.55 -2.73
N GLU A 333 -4.18 -24.77 -3.04
CA GLU A 333 -3.82 -25.79 -2.05
C GLU A 333 -2.35 -25.66 -1.61
N TYR A 334 -2.08 -25.93 -0.33
CA TYR A 334 -0.74 -26.05 0.23
C TYR A 334 -0.64 -27.26 1.18
N CYS A 335 0.14 -28.26 0.76
CA CYS A 335 0.39 -29.49 1.52
C CYS A 335 1.75 -29.55 2.23
N ASN A 336 2.60 -28.55 2.04
CA ASN A 336 3.99 -28.57 2.52
C ASN A 336 4.15 -27.94 3.91
N ALA A 337 3.08 -27.77 4.67
CA ALA A 337 3.13 -27.14 5.98
C ALA A 337 3.48 -28.15 7.07
N ASN A 338 4.43 -27.78 7.94
CA ASN A 338 4.65 -28.53 9.17
C ASN A 338 3.59 -28.13 10.23
N PHE A 339 2.46 -28.83 10.24
CA PHE A 339 1.36 -28.55 11.17
C PHE A 339 1.77 -28.73 12.64
N THR A 340 2.71 -29.62 12.96
CA THR A 340 3.22 -29.80 14.34
C THR A 340 3.79 -28.51 14.90
N LYS A 341 4.52 -27.74 14.09
CA LYS A 341 5.08 -26.42 14.48
C LYS A 341 4.04 -25.30 14.44
N TYR A 342 2.91 -25.53 13.79
CA TYR A 342 1.91 -24.50 13.56
C TYR A 342 0.90 -24.38 14.72
N PHE A 343 0.55 -25.50 15.36
CA PHE A 343 -0.38 -25.51 16.49
C PHE A 343 0.33 -25.46 17.85
N THR A 344 -0.35 -24.91 18.86
CA THR A 344 0.20 -24.81 20.23
C THR A 344 0.29 -26.17 20.91
N GLY A 345 1.11 -26.26 21.96
CA GLY A 345 1.08 -27.42 22.86
C GLY A 345 -0.31 -27.68 23.45
N MET A 346 -1.09 -26.62 23.74
CA MET A 346 -2.48 -26.74 24.22
C MET A 346 -3.39 -27.41 23.17
N PHE A 347 -3.22 -27.10 21.90
CA PHE A 347 -3.98 -27.74 20.82
C PHE A 347 -3.68 -29.24 20.74
N TRP A 348 -2.38 -29.60 20.76
CA TRP A 348 -1.96 -31.00 20.69
C TRP A 348 -2.30 -31.81 21.95
N ALA A 349 -2.43 -31.15 23.10
CA ALA A 349 -2.88 -31.77 24.36
C ALA A 349 -4.39 -32.08 24.37
N ASP A 350 -5.19 -31.38 23.57
CA ASP A 350 -6.62 -31.66 23.41
C ASP A 350 -6.82 -32.86 22.47
N LYS A 351 -7.18 -34.02 23.06
CA LYS A 351 -7.43 -35.26 22.32
C LYS A 351 -8.47 -35.13 21.22
N LYS A 352 -9.49 -34.27 21.40
CA LYS A 352 -10.55 -34.08 20.40
C LYS A 352 -10.04 -33.29 19.20
N LEU A 353 -9.23 -32.26 19.44
CA LEU A 353 -8.64 -31.44 18.39
C LEU A 353 -7.52 -32.19 17.64
N ALA A 354 -6.61 -32.84 18.36
CA ALA A 354 -5.50 -33.59 17.78
C ALA A 354 -5.97 -34.74 16.87
N LYS A 355 -7.12 -35.38 17.18
CA LYS A 355 -7.72 -36.44 16.36
C LYS A 355 -8.02 -36.00 14.92
N THR A 356 -8.15 -34.70 14.66
CA THR A 356 -8.32 -34.14 13.29
C THR A 356 -7.21 -34.57 12.33
N PHE A 357 -6.01 -34.86 12.84
CA PHE A 357 -4.83 -35.22 12.04
C PHE A 357 -4.58 -36.73 11.95
N ASN A 358 -5.29 -37.57 12.71
CA ASN A 358 -5.01 -39.01 12.77
C ASN A 358 -5.26 -39.69 11.43
N GLY A 359 -4.23 -40.35 10.90
CA GLY A 359 -4.30 -41.12 9.64
C GLY A 359 -4.48 -40.25 8.39
N ARG A 360 -4.27 -38.93 8.49
CA ARG A 360 -4.42 -38.01 7.35
C ARG A 360 -3.05 -37.46 6.93
N LYS A 361 -2.91 -37.16 5.64
CA LYS A 361 -1.87 -36.27 5.12
C LYS A 361 -2.50 -34.88 5.02
N PRO A 362 -2.39 -34.03 6.06
CA PRO A 362 -3.11 -32.77 6.08
C PRO A 362 -2.58 -31.82 5.01
N CYS A 363 -3.50 -31.16 4.33
CA CYS A 363 -3.26 -29.99 3.49
C CYS A 363 -4.19 -28.86 3.97
N TYR A 364 -3.89 -27.63 3.59
CA TYR A 364 -4.82 -26.53 3.74
C TYR A 364 -4.94 -25.79 2.42
N PHE A 365 -6.06 -25.10 2.23
CA PHE A 365 -6.20 -24.17 1.12
C PHE A 365 -6.04 -22.73 1.61
N ASN A 366 -5.44 -21.90 0.79
CA ASN A 366 -5.25 -20.49 1.08
C ASN A 366 -6.59 -19.76 1.05
N THR A 367 -7.01 -19.22 2.19
CA THR A 367 -8.28 -18.51 2.30
C THR A 367 -8.20 -17.06 1.84
N GLY A 368 -7.01 -16.56 1.49
CA GLY A 368 -6.78 -15.19 1.03
C GLY A 368 -6.95 -14.98 -0.47
N VAL A 369 -7.15 -16.06 -1.24
CA VAL A 369 -7.53 -16.02 -2.65
C VAL A 369 -8.55 -17.12 -2.89
N MET A 370 -9.80 -16.76 -3.16
CA MET A 370 -10.86 -17.74 -3.38
C MET A 370 -11.79 -17.28 -4.51
N VAL A 371 -12.20 -18.21 -5.37
CA VAL A 371 -13.29 -17.99 -6.34
C VAL A 371 -14.50 -18.73 -5.79
N VAL A 372 -15.61 -18.01 -5.57
CA VAL A 372 -16.76 -18.53 -4.83
C VAL A 372 -18.02 -18.40 -5.69
N ASP A 373 -18.71 -19.52 -5.88
CA ASP A 373 -20.09 -19.57 -6.36
C ASP A 373 -21.01 -19.28 -5.17
N VAL A 374 -21.43 -18.03 -5.06
CA VAL A 374 -22.25 -17.52 -3.96
C VAL A 374 -23.68 -18.05 -4.06
N GLU A 375 -24.19 -18.27 -5.27
CA GLU A 375 -25.52 -18.86 -5.49
C GLU A 375 -25.56 -20.30 -4.93
N LYS A 376 -24.64 -21.17 -5.37
CA LYS A 376 -24.52 -22.53 -4.80
C LYS A 376 -24.23 -22.51 -3.30
N TRP A 377 -23.48 -21.52 -2.81
CA TRP A 377 -23.21 -21.39 -1.37
C TRP A 377 -24.48 -21.16 -0.57
N ARG A 378 -25.36 -20.27 -1.06
CA ARG A 378 -26.68 -19.99 -0.45
C ARG A 378 -27.57 -21.23 -0.49
N GLU A 379 -27.71 -21.86 -1.66
CA GLU A 379 -28.56 -23.04 -1.86
C GLU A 379 -28.16 -24.22 -0.98
N GLY A 380 -26.86 -24.50 -0.87
CA GLY A 380 -26.38 -25.64 -0.09
C GLY A 380 -26.32 -25.43 1.42
N GLY A 381 -26.66 -24.22 1.90
CA GLY A 381 -26.63 -23.88 3.32
C GLY A 381 -25.26 -24.07 3.96
N TYR A 382 -24.18 -23.84 3.21
CA TYR A 382 -22.81 -24.17 3.63
C TYR A 382 -22.35 -23.38 4.85
N ARG A 383 -22.95 -22.20 5.08
CA ARG A 383 -22.78 -21.44 6.32
C ARG A 383 -23.14 -22.30 7.53
N ASP A 384 -24.30 -22.94 7.54
CA ASP A 384 -24.79 -23.70 8.70
C ASP A 384 -24.04 -25.03 8.88
N LYS A 385 -23.67 -25.67 7.78
CA LYS A 385 -22.84 -26.88 7.80
C LYS A 385 -21.42 -26.60 8.30
N GLY A 386 -20.89 -25.44 8.00
CA GLY A 386 -19.59 -24.98 8.46
C GLY A 386 -19.60 -24.48 9.90
N VAL A 387 -20.39 -23.44 10.17
CA VAL A 387 -20.32 -22.61 11.40
C VAL A 387 -20.74 -23.38 12.66
N ASN A 388 -21.56 -24.42 12.54
CA ASN A 388 -22.04 -25.20 13.67
C ASN A 388 -21.00 -26.17 14.27
N HIS A 389 -19.84 -26.38 13.64
CA HIS A 389 -18.81 -27.33 14.09
C HIS A 389 -17.57 -26.71 14.78
N ARG A 390 -17.62 -25.43 15.19
CA ARG A 390 -16.50 -24.64 15.75
C ARG A 390 -15.33 -24.55 14.75
N TRP A 391 -15.19 -23.42 14.09
CA TRP A 391 -14.07 -23.16 13.18
C TRP A 391 -12.84 -22.69 13.92
N ASN A 392 -11.69 -23.22 13.49
CA ASN A 392 -10.41 -22.59 13.75
C ASN A 392 -9.82 -22.12 12.41
N GLN A 393 -10.00 -20.84 12.07
CA GLN A 393 -9.17 -20.23 11.03
C GLN A 393 -7.78 -20.00 11.62
N HIS A 394 -6.91 -20.95 11.34
CA HIS A 394 -5.50 -20.81 11.55
C HIS A 394 -4.93 -20.19 10.27
N GLY A 395 -4.47 -18.95 10.34
CA GLY A 395 -3.79 -18.29 9.22
C GLY A 395 -2.46 -18.97 8.92
N LEU A 396 -2.55 -20.05 8.15
CA LEU A 396 -1.46 -20.91 7.73
C LEU A 396 -0.59 -20.14 6.73
N GLY A 397 0.13 -19.11 7.18
CA GLY A 397 1.34 -18.68 6.49
C GLY A 397 2.34 -19.81 6.71
N GLY A 398 2.83 -20.44 5.63
CA GLY A 398 3.74 -21.58 5.72
C GLY A 398 4.96 -21.29 6.60
N ASP A 399 5.83 -22.29 6.82
CA ASP A 399 7.05 -22.24 7.64
C ASP A 399 7.48 -20.85 8.14
N ASN A 400 7.03 -20.53 9.36
CA ASN A 400 7.19 -19.24 10.03
C ASN A 400 8.64 -19.07 10.54
N ILE A 401 9.61 -18.93 9.65
CA ILE A 401 10.96 -18.54 10.05
C ILE A 401 11.06 -17.01 9.92
N GLU A 402 11.12 -16.34 11.07
CA GLU A 402 11.27 -14.88 11.16
C GLU A 402 12.53 -14.42 10.41
N GLY A 403 12.39 -13.40 9.57
CA GLY A 403 13.49 -12.83 8.79
C GLY A 403 13.92 -13.62 7.55
N LYS A 404 13.26 -14.75 7.20
CA LYS A 404 13.58 -15.48 5.95
C LYS A 404 12.68 -15.07 4.79
N CYS A 405 13.31 -14.71 3.69
CA CYS A 405 12.67 -14.49 2.40
C CYS A 405 12.47 -15.82 1.68
N ARG A 406 11.29 -16.03 1.07
CA ARG A 406 11.08 -17.15 0.14
C ARG A 406 11.47 -16.71 -1.26
N SER A 407 12.00 -17.66 -2.03
CA SER A 407 12.15 -17.48 -3.48
C SER A 407 10.79 -17.46 -4.15
N LEU A 408 10.72 -16.82 -5.32
CA LEU A 408 9.57 -16.89 -6.19
C LEU A 408 9.38 -18.30 -6.72
N HIS A 409 8.13 -18.63 -7.05
CA HIS A 409 7.83 -19.83 -7.81
C HIS A 409 8.49 -19.72 -9.20
N PRO A 410 9.12 -20.79 -9.72
CA PRO A 410 9.87 -20.72 -10.98
C PRO A 410 8.98 -20.60 -12.23
N GLU A 411 7.73 -21.07 -12.14
CA GLU A 411 6.75 -21.00 -13.24
C GLU A 411 6.05 -19.64 -13.31
N PRO A 412 5.39 -19.32 -14.44
CA PRO A 412 4.53 -18.15 -14.55
C PRO A 412 3.52 -18.07 -13.41
N ILE A 413 3.28 -16.84 -12.94
CA ILE A 413 2.37 -16.53 -11.85
C ILE A 413 1.40 -15.44 -12.29
N SER A 414 0.15 -15.55 -11.84
CA SER A 414 -0.87 -14.50 -12.09
C SER A 414 -1.08 -13.59 -10.87
N LEU A 415 -0.64 -14.03 -9.69
CA LEU A 415 -0.84 -13.32 -8.42
C LEU A 415 0.27 -13.67 -7.42
N ILE A 416 0.68 -12.69 -6.60
CA ILE A 416 1.62 -12.88 -5.49
C ILE A 416 0.91 -12.51 -4.18
N HIS A 417 0.88 -13.44 -3.21
CA HIS A 417 0.26 -13.23 -1.90
C HIS A 417 1.29 -13.40 -0.76
N TRP A 418 1.39 -12.39 0.12
CA TRP A 418 2.27 -12.37 1.28
C TRP A 418 1.68 -13.11 2.50
N SER A 419 1.44 -14.42 2.35
CA SER A 419 0.91 -15.28 3.41
C SER A 419 1.86 -15.38 4.60
N GLY A 420 1.75 -14.50 5.61
CA GLY A 420 2.69 -14.47 6.72
C GLY A 420 2.60 -13.27 7.66
N LYS A 421 3.59 -13.14 8.56
CA LYS A 421 3.73 -12.00 9.49
C LYS A 421 4.42 -10.81 8.85
N GLY A 422 5.40 -11.04 7.98
CA GLY A 422 6.15 -9.97 7.33
C GLY A 422 5.36 -9.42 6.16
N LYS A 423 4.69 -8.28 6.36
CA LYS A 423 4.00 -7.55 5.29
C LYS A 423 5.00 -6.73 4.47
N PRO A 424 4.79 -6.59 3.15
CA PRO A 424 5.78 -5.95 2.28
C PRO A 424 6.03 -4.49 2.69
N TRP A 425 4.99 -3.72 3.00
CA TRP A 425 5.12 -2.34 3.48
C TRP A 425 5.94 -2.22 4.77
N LEU A 426 5.75 -3.12 5.74
CA LEU A 426 6.51 -3.10 7.00
C LEU A 426 8.00 -3.39 6.77
N ARG A 427 8.33 -4.28 5.84
CA ARG A 427 9.72 -4.63 5.51
C ARG A 427 10.42 -3.54 4.69
N LEU A 428 9.69 -2.93 3.77
CA LEU A 428 10.17 -1.77 3.02
C LEU A 428 10.45 -0.59 3.97
N ASP A 429 9.51 -0.25 4.85
CA ASP A 429 9.67 0.83 5.84
C ASP A 429 10.85 0.57 6.80
N SER A 430 11.03 -0.68 7.24
CA SER A 430 12.13 -1.08 8.12
C SER A 430 13.48 -1.25 7.40
N ARG A 431 13.55 -0.94 6.09
CA ARG A 431 14.74 -1.10 5.24
C ARG A 431 15.34 -2.51 5.27
N LYS A 432 14.47 -3.51 5.44
CA LYS A 432 14.81 -4.94 5.40
C LYS A 432 13.91 -5.67 4.40
N PRO A 433 13.80 -5.21 3.14
CA PRO A 433 12.97 -5.88 2.16
C PRO A 433 13.57 -7.23 1.75
N CYS A 434 12.69 -8.17 1.45
CA CYS A 434 12.99 -9.30 0.61
C CYS A 434 12.93 -8.89 -0.86
N THR A 435 13.62 -9.64 -1.73
CA THR A 435 13.58 -9.41 -3.19
C THR A 435 12.14 -9.34 -3.72
N VAL A 436 11.26 -10.22 -3.23
CA VAL A 436 9.84 -10.24 -3.62
C VAL A 436 9.09 -8.96 -3.22
N ASP A 437 9.47 -8.28 -2.14
CA ASP A 437 8.80 -7.06 -1.67
C ASP A 437 8.97 -5.90 -2.66
N HIS A 438 10.02 -5.93 -3.49
CA HIS A 438 10.20 -4.97 -4.59
C HIS A 438 9.22 -5.18 -5.75
N LEU A 439 8.54 -6.31 -5.83
CA LEU A 439 7.42 -6.50 -6.77
C LEU A 439 6.13 -5.86 -6.25
N TRP A 440 6.03 -5.63 -4.94
CA TRP A 440 4.89 -4.92 -4.32
C TRP A 440 5.09 -3.41 -4.33
N ALA A 441 6.32 -2.94 -4.12
CA ALA A 441 6.66 -1.52 -3.99
C ALA A 441 6.12 -0.58 -5.09
N PRO A 442 6.08 -0.97 -6.39
CA PRO A 442 5.54 -0.10 -7.45
C PRO A 442 4.06 0.25 -7.27
N TYR A 443 3.31 -0.56 -6.53
CA TYR A 443 1.88 -0.37 -6.29
C TYR A 443 1.59 0.39 -4.98
N ASP A 444 2.63 0.70 -4.17
CA ASP A 444 2.46 1.40 -2.89
C ASP A 444 2.14 2.87 -3.10
N LEU A 445 0.85 3.21 -3.07
CA LEU A 445 0.37 4.59 -3.16
C LEU A 445 0.57 5.37 -1.87
N TYR A 446 1.07 4.75 -0.80
CA TYR A 446 1.17 5.38 0.51
C TYR A 446 2.08 6.61 0.52
N LEU A 447 1.51 7.72 0.95
CA LEU A 447 2.20 8.92 1.37
C LEU A 447 2.53 8.79 2.85
N SER A 448 3.77 8.44 3.15
CA SER A 448 4.32 8.33 4.50
C SER A 448 3.95 9.54 5.37
N SER A 449 3.10 9.37 6.39
CA SER A 449 2.63 10.45 7.30
C SER A 449 3.70 11.01 8.27
N ILE A 450 4.98 10.87 7.94
CA ILE A 450 5.97 11.92 8.30
C ILE A 450 5.64 13.20 7.48
N HIS A 451 4.87 13.07 6.41
CA HIS A 451 4.18 14.07 5.59
C HIS A 451 2.84 14.58 6.15
N SER A 452 2.69 14.80 7.47
CA SER A 452 1.51 15.54 7.99
C SER A 452 1.84 16.57 9.08
N LEU A 453 3.11 16.93 9.24
CA LEU A 453 3.57 18.11 9.98
C LEU A 453 4.71 18.77 9.19
N GLU A 454 4.46 18.95 7.90
CA GLU A 454 5.25 19.79 7.02
C GLU A 454 4.22 20.55 6.18
N GLU A 455 3.45 21.39 6.90
CA GLU A 455 3.09 22.74 6.46
C GLU A 455 4.19 23.77 6.80
#